data_AF-A0A943KA00-F1
#
_entry.id   AF-A0A943KA00-F1
#
_cell.length_a   1.000
_cell.length_b   1.000
_cell.length_c   1.000
_cell.angle_alpha   90.00
_cell.angle_beta   90.00
_cell.angle_gamma   90.00
#
_symmetry.space_group_name_H-M   'P 1'
#
loop_
_entity.id
_entity.type
_entity.pdbx_description
1 polymer ?
#
loop_
_entity_poly.entity_id
_entity_poly.type
_entity_poly.pdbx_seq_one_letter_code
_entity_poly.pdbx_strand_id
1 'polypeptide(L)' 'MVKTSEKIDWALFFLTLFFGWFGLEKFYVKPSWKETWKFWLVKFGYNLIFVGIIWNIWDLVMILLKRYQFDAREYFA' A
#
# COMPACT_ATOMS: atom_id res chain seq x y z
N MET A 1 5.71 15.96 -1.36
CA MET A 1 4.26 15.67 -1.25
C MET A 1 3.79 15.15 -2.60
N VAL A 2 3.53 13.84 -2.69
CA VAL A 2 2.98 13.24 -3.90
C VAL A 2 1.60 13.86 -4.14
N LYS A 3 1.33 14.31 -5.37
CA LYS A 3 0.04 14.88 -5.76
C LYS A 3 -1.06 13.85 -5.49
N THR A 4 -1.78 14.04 -4.40
CA THR A 4 -3.06 13.37 -4.16
C THR A 4 -3.99 13.77 -5.31
N SER A 5 -4.31 12.80 -6.17
CA SER A 5 -5.39 12.94 -7.15
C SER A 5 -6.66 13.39 -6.43
N GLU A 6 -7.40 14.34 -6.99
CA GLU A 6 -8.67 14.79 -6.42
C GLU A 6 -9.72 13.67 -6.34
N LYS A 7 -9.49 12.56 -7.05
CA LYS A 7 -10.38 11.40 -7.11
C LYS A 7 -9.78 10.22 -6.36
N ILE A 8 -10.64 9.43 -5.71
CA ILE A 8 -10.25 8.16 -5.10
C ILE A 8 -9.76 7.22 -6.21
N ASP A 9 -8.58 6.65 -6.01
CA ASP A 9 -8.04 5.63 -6.92
C ASP A 9 -8.69 4.27 -6.60
N TRP A 10 -9.82 4.02 -7.24
CA TRP A 10 -10.57 2.77 -7.08
C TRP A 10 -9.78 1.55 -7.55
N ALA A 11 -8.91 1.70 -8.55
CA ALA A 11 -8.07 0.59 -9.01
C ALA A 11 -7.08 0.18 -7.91
N LEU A 12 -6.42 1.16 -7.29
CA LEU A 12 -5.56 0.93 -6.13
C LEU A 12 -6.34 0.36 -4.95
N PHE A 13 -7.57 0.83 -4.70
CA PHE A 13 -8.43 0.29 -3.64
C PHE A 13 -8.74 -1.19 -3.84
N PHE A 14 -9.24 -1.58 -5.02
CA PHE A 14 -9.55 -2.99 -5.31
C PHE A 14 -8.29 -3.86 -5.34
N LEU A 15 -7.18 -3.33 -5.84
CA LEU A 15 -5.91 -4.03 -5.82
C LEU A 15 -5.41 -4.26 -4.40
N THR A 16 -5.56 -3.28 -3.51
CA THR A 16 -5.21 -3.41 -2.08
C THR A 16 -6.19 -4.36 -1.36
N LEU A 17 -7.46 -4.35 -1.72
CA LEU A 17 -8.49 -5.21 -1.12
C LEU A 17 -8.27 -6.69 -1.44
N PHE A 18 -7.99 -7.03 -2.71
CA PHE A 18 -7.84 -8.42 -3.15
C PHE A 18 -6.40 -8.90 -3.12
N PHE A 19 -5.45 -8.04 -3.50
CA PHE A 19 -4.04 -8.40 -3.66
C PHE A 19 -3.09 -7.70 -2.68
N GLY A 20 -3.61 -6.83 -1.80
CA GLY A 20 -2.81 -6.13 -0.80
C GLY A 20 -2.26 -7.03 0.30
N TRP A 21 -2.93 -8.15 0.55
CA TRP A 21 -2.45 -9.26 1.40
C TRP A 21 -1.18 -9.91 0.86
N PHE A 22 -0.94 -9.78 -0.45
CA PHE A 22 0.30 -10.22 -1.07
C PHE A 22 1.24 -9.05 -1.34
N GLY A 23 0.91 -7.81 -0.97
CA GLY A 23 1.74 -6.63 -1.21
C GLY A 23 1.81 -6.17 -2.68
N LEU A 24 0.98 -6.73 -3.56
CA LEU A 24 1.07 -6.47 -5.00
C LEU A 24 0.61 -5.06 -5.39
N GLU A 25 -0.14 -4.39 -4.53
CA GLU A 25 -0.56 -3.00 -4.73
C GLU A 25 0.64 -2.03 -4.82
N LYS A 26 1.77 -2.38 -4.20
CA LYS A 26 3.00 -1.57 -4.29
C LYS A 26 3.55 -1.51 -5.72
N PHE A 27 3.40 -2.56 -6.52
CA PHE A 27 3.83 -2.58 -7.92
C PHE A 27 2.97 -1.69 -8.83
N TYR A 28 1.73 -1.44 -8.45
CA TYR A 28 0.86 -0.51 -9.17
C TYR A 28 1.26 0.94 -8.96
N VAL A 29 1.63 1.31 -7.73
CA VAL A 29 1.98 2.69 -7.37
C VAL A 29 3.39 3.08 -7.82
N LYS A 30 4.34 2.14 -7.74
CA LYS A 30 5.70 2.36 -8.26
C LYS A 30 6.10 1.22 -9.22
N PRO A 31 6.25 1.51 -10.53
CA PRO A 31 6.71 0.53 -11.51
C PRO A 31 8.22 0.20 -11.42
N SER A 32 8.97 0.87 -10.53
CA SER A 32 10.41 0.61 -10.35
C SER A 32 10.64 -0.64 -9.48
N TRP A 33 10.94 -1.76 -10.13
CA TRP A 33 11.19 -3.05 -9.48
C TRP A 33 12.23 -3.01 -8.35
N LYS A 34 13.32 -2.24 -8.53
CA LYS A 34 14.42 -2.14 -7.55
C LYS A 34 13.97 -1.60 -6.19
N GLU A 35 13.04 -0.66 -6.18
CA GLU A 35 12.51 -0.08 -4.95
C GLU A 35 11.35 -0.90 -4.42
N THR A 36 10.45 -1.32 -5.30
CA THR A 36 9.19 -1.98 -4.92
C THR A 36 9.38 -3.34 -4.28
N TRP A 37 10.34 -4.15 -4.74
CA TRP A 37 10.54 -5.50 -4.18
C TRP A 37 10.89 -5.46 -2.68
N LYS A 38 11.62 -4.43 -2.21
CA LYS A 38 12.00 -4.29 -0.80
C LYS A 38 10.78 -4.06 0.07
N PHE A 39 9.90 -3.14 -0.34
CA PHE A 39 8.66 -2.84 0.38
C PHE A 39 7.66 -3.98 0.31
N TRP A 40 7.61 -4.67 -0.82
CA TRP A 40 6.83 -5.90 -0.98
C TRP A 40 7.27 -6.98 0.01
N LEU A 41 8.58 -7.26 0.11
CA LEU A 41 9.11 -8.26 1.03
C LEU A 41 8.84 -7.90 2.50
N VAL A 42 8.96 -6.61 2.85
CA VAL A 42 8.61 -6.12 4.18
C VAL A 42 7.14 -6.41 4.48
N LYS A 43 6.22 -6.00 3.59
CA LYS A 43 4.78 -6.24 3.78
C LYS A 43 4.45 -7.74 3.83
N PHE A 44 5.10 -8.54 3.00
CA PHE A 44 5.00 -10.00 3.03
C PHE A 44 5.45 -10.59 4.39
N GLY A 45 6.58 -10.12 4.93
CA GLY A 45 7.05 -10.51 6.26
C GLY A 45 6.05 -10.15 7.38
N TYR A 46 5.45 -8.96 7.32
CA TYR A 46 4.39 -8.58 8.26
C TYR A 46 3.13 -9.43 8.11
N ASN A 47 2.77 -9.86 6.90
CA ASN A 47 1.65 -10.78 6.70
C ASN A 47 1.88 -12.15 7.34
N LEU A 48 3.12 -12.66 7.36
CA LEU A 48 3.44 -13.94 8.02
C LEU A 48 3.21 -13.91 9.54
N ILE A 49 3.29 -12.74 10.16
CA ILE A 49 3.03 -12.54 11.60
C ILE A 49 1.63 -11.96 11.88
N PHE A 50 0.71 -12.03 10.90
CA PHE A 50 -0.65 -11.47 10.95
C PHE A 50 -0.78 -9.94 11.11
N VAL A 51 0.32 -9.22 11.39
CA VAL A 51 0.35 -7.75 11.47
C VAL A 51 0.06 -7.11 10.10
N GLY A 52 0.37 -7.80 9.01
CA GLY A 52 0.13 -7.33 7.65
C GLY A 52 -1.36 -7.16 7.32
N ILE A 53 -2.26 -7.84 8.05
CA ILE A 53 -3.72 -7.65 7.96
C ILE A 53 -4.10 -6.22 8.40
N ILE A 54 -3.59 -5.80 9.56
CA ILE A 54 -3.84 -4.46 10.12
C ILE A 54 -3.26 -3.40 9.19
N TRP A 55 -2.06 -3.62 8.67
CA TRP A 55 -1.46 -2.73 7.68
C TRP A 55 -2.34 -2.66 6.42
N ASN A 56 -2.85 -3.79 5.90
CA ASN A 56 -3.68 -3.77 4.70
C ASN A 56 -4.99 -3.00 4.89
N ILE A 57 -5.64 -3.16 6.06
CA ILE A 57 -6.83 -2.37 6.43
C ILE A 57 -6.49 -0.88 6.52
N TRP A 58 -5.34 -0.54 7.11
CA TRP A 58 -4.88 0.85 7.20
C TRP A 58 -4.62 1.47 5.82
N ASP A 59 -3.97 0.74 4.91
CA ASP A 59 -3.76 1.16 3.53
C ASP A 59 -5.09 1.43 2.82
N LEU A 60 -6.11 0.58 3.00
CA LEU A 60 -7.46 0.80 2.44
C LEU A 60 -8.11 2.08 2.97
N VAL A 61 -8.03 2.32 4.28
CA VAL A 61 -8.53 3.57 4.90
C VAL A 61 -7.79 4.77 4.33
N MET A 62 -6.48 4.70 4.19
CA MET A 62 -5.66 5.79 3.66
C MET A 62 -5.93 6.06 2.17
N ILE A 63 -6.25 5.04 1.37
CA ILE A 63 -6.71 5.21 -0.02
C ILE A 63 -8.03 5.98 -0.06
N LEU A 64 -8.99 5.62 0.80
CA LEU A 64 -10.28 6.33 0.90
C LEU A 64 -10.10 7.78 1.36
N LEU A 65 -9.16 8.02 2.28
CA LEU A 65 -8.76 9.37 2.72
C LEU A 65 -7.90 10.11 1.70
N LYS A 66 -7.55 9.47 0.58
CA LYS A 66 -6.67 10.00 -0.48
C LYS A 66 -5.27 10.37 0.02
N ARG A 67 -4.83 9.73 1.10
CA ARG A 67 -3.54 9.95 1.77
C ARG A 67 -2.63 8.74 1.70
N TYR A 68 -2.92 7.79 0.80
CA TYR A 68 -2.11 6.59 0.62
C TYR A 68 -0.63 6.94 0.44
N GLN A 69 0.21 6.24 1.19
CA GLN A 69 1.66 6.36 1.10
C GLN A 69 2.26 5.03 0.68
N PHE A 70 3.34 5.13 -0.09
CA PHE A 70 4.05 3.95 -0.54
C PHE A 70 4.77 3.26 0.62
N ASP A 71 5.37 4.04 1.51
CA ASP A 71 5.94 3.57 2.77
C ASP A 71 4.95 3.84 3.92
N ALA A 72 4.64 2.84 4.73
CA ALA A 72 3.75 3.05 5.88
C ALA A 72 4.31 4.01 6.92
N ARG A 73 5.63 4.16 6.99
CA ARG A 73 6.27 5.11 7.91
C ARG A 73 5.92 6.56 7.55
N GLU A 74 5.68 6.83 6.27
CA GLU A 74 5.28 8.15 5.79
C GLU A 74 3.85 8.53 6.23
N TYR A 75 3.06 7.59 6.76
CA TYR A 75 1.79 7.94 7.41
C TYR A 75 1.96 8.67 8.74
N PHE A 76 3.11 8.48 9.41
CA PHE A 76 3.39 8.99 10.75
C PHE A 76 4.45 10.10 10.76
N ALA A 77 4.99 10.47 9.59
CA ALA A 77 5.94 11.55 9.40
C ALA A 77 5.21 12.86 9.08
#